data_AF-X1R549-F1
#
_entry.id   AF-X1R549-F1
#
_cell.length_a   1.000
_cell.length_b   1.000
_cell.length_c   1.000
_cell.angle_alpha   90.00
_cell.angle_beta   90.00
_cell.angle_gamma   90.00
#
_symmetry.space_group_name_H-M   'P 1'
#
loop_
_entity.id
_entity.type
_entity.pdbx_description
1 polymer ?
#
loop_
_entity_poly.entity_id
_entity_poly.type
_entity_poly.pdbx_seq_one_letter_code
_entity_poly.pdbx_strand_id
1 'polypeptide(L)' 'MVIVQSGNKKANRWVWEERNLIEDFEQCFRTTPPHLIGIVVLTDTNQTNEGVIAHYSSIILMNK' A
#
# COMPACT_ATOMS: atom_id res chain seq x y z
N MET A 1 -4.58 -9.09 -3.88
CA MET A 1 -4.76 -7.62 -3.70
C MET A 1 -5.43 -7.42 -2.36
N VAL A 2 -4.82 -6.65 -1.46
CA VAL A 2 -5.40 -6.32 -0.15
C VAL A 2 -5.93 -4.89 -0.21
N ILE A 3 -7.23 -4.72 0.00
CA ILE A 3 -7.87 -3.40 0.01
C ILE A 3 -7.92 -2.93 1.47
N VAL A 4 -7.14 -1.91 1.81
CA VAL A 4 -7.04 -1.40 3.18
C VAL A 4 -8.06 -0.28 3.46
N GLN A 5 -8.37 0.52 2.44
CA GLN A 5 -9.35 1.61 2.50
C GLN A 5 -10.15 1.68 1.19
N SER A 6 -11.42 2.07 1.28
CA SER A 6 -12.28 2.27 0.11
C SER A 6 -13.34 3.36 0.35
N GLY A 7 -13.75 4.00 -0.74
CA GLY A 7 -14.74 5.09 -0.73
C GLY A 7 -14.21 6.41 -0.17
N ASN A 8 -15.09 7.42 -0.12
CA ASN A 8 -14.68 8.83 0.13
C ASN A 8 -14.76 9.27 1.59
N LYS A 9 -15.09 8.38 2.53
CA LYS A 9 -15.35 8.77 3.94
C LYS A 9 -14.14 9.39 4.65
N LYS A 10 -12.92 9.04 4.23
CA LYS A 10 -11.65 9.51 4.82
C LYS A 10 -10.87 10.45 3.89
N ALA A 11 -11.46 10.94 2.81
CA ALA A 11 -10.77 11.82 1.86
C ALA A 11 -10.26 13.11 2.54
N ASN A 12 -9.14 13.65 2.03
CA ASN A 12 -8.45 14.85 2.52
C ASN A 12 -7.96 14.77 3.98
N ARG A 13 -7.65 13.56 4.46
CA ARG A 13 -7.12 13.32 5.82
C ARG A 13 -5.95 12.37 5.75
N TRP A 14 -4.97 12.56 6.63
CA TRP A 14 -3.95 11.55 6.89
C TRP A 14 -4.60 10.37 7.61
N VAL A 15 -4.29 9.16 7.15
CA VAL A 15 -4.72 7.89 7.75
C VAL A 15 -3.48 7.09 8.11
N TRP A 16 -3.54 6.39 9.24
CA TRP A 16 -2.50 5.48 9.68
C TRP A 16 -2.91 4.06 9.35
N GLU A 17 -1.99 3.29 8.78
CA GLU A 17 -2.17 1.88 8.45
C GLU A 17 -0.92 1.10 8.86
N GLU A 18 -1.12 -0.07 9.45
CA GLU A 18 -0.07 -1.02 9.79
C GLU A 18 -0.45 -2.39 9.24
N ARG A 19 0.49 -3.07 8.57
CA ARG A 19 0.26 -4.36 7.92
C ARG A 19 1.47 -5.27 8.06
N ASN A 20 1.21 -6.56 8.17
CA ASN A 20 2.21 -7.60 7.99
C ASN A 20 2.17 -8.10 6.54
N LEU A 21 3.14 -7.69 5.72
CA LEU A 21 3.19 -8.04 4.30
C LEU A 21 3.37 -9.55 4.04
N ILE A 22 3.99 -10.29 4.98
CA ILE A 22 4.17 -11.74 4.86
C ILE A 22 2.81 -12.43 5.04
N GLU A 23 2.08 -12.09 6.09
CA GLU A 23 0.74 -12.63 6.33
C GLU A 23 -0.22 -12.29 5.18
N ASP A 24 -0.15 -11.05 4.67
CA ASP A 24 -0.97 -10.61 3.54
C ASP A 24 -0.70 -11.43 2.27
N PHE A 25 0.58 -11.72 2.02
CA PHE A 25 0.99 -12.54 0.90
C PHE A 25 0.48 -13.98 1.05
N GLU A 26 0.69 -14.59 2.22
CA GLU A 26 0.24 -15.96 2.49
C GLU A 26 -1.28 -16.10 2.40
N GLN A 27 -2.05 -15.12 2.86
CA GLN A 27 -3.50 -15.11 2.73
C GLN A 27 -3.95 -14.98 1.27
N CYS A 28 -3.30 -14.10 0.50
CA CYS A 28 -3.65 -13.85 -0.90
C CYS A 28 -3.27 -15.00 -1.84
N PHE A 29 -2.10 -15.60 -1.62
CA PHE A 29 -1.47 -16.53 -2.57
C PHE A 29 -1.36 -17.96 -2.06
N ARG A 30 -1.71 -18.21 -0.79
CA ARG A 30 -1.67 -19.54 -0.14
C ARG A 30 -0.30 -20.22 -0.21
N THR A 31 0.75 -19.42 -0.18
CA THR A 31 2.15 -19.86 -0.19
C THR A 31 3.04 -18.84 0.50
N THR A 32 4.21 -19.27 0.97
CA THR A 32 5.20 -18.40 1.62
C THR A 32 5.87 -17.48 0.58
N PRO A 33 6.01 -16.18 0.85
CA PRO A 33 6.69 -15.27 -0.08
C PRO A 33 8.17 -15.62 -0.24
N PRO A 34 8.77 -15.36 -1.42
CA PRO A 34 10.22 -15.36 -1.55
C PRO A 34 10.84 -14.25 -0.68
N HIS A 35 12.17 -14.21 -0.61
CA HIS A 35 12.88 -13.15 0.09
C HIS A 35 12.45 -11.77 -0.42
N LEU A 36 12.16 -10.85 0.51
CA LEU A 36 11.81 -9.47 0.19
C LEU A 36 13.02 -8.76 -0.42
N ILE A 37 12.90 -8.37 -1.69
CA ILE A 37 13.97 -7.67 -2.43
C ILE A 37 13.75 -6.15 -2.53
N GLY A 38 12.55 -5.67 -2.20
CA GLY A 38 12.22 -4.24 -2.26
C GLY A 38 10.74 -3.97 -1.95
N ILE A 39 10.45 -2.72 -1.61
CA ILE A 39 9.10 -2.19 -1.42
C ILE A 39 8.92 -1.05 -2.42
N VAL A 40 7.84 -1.09 -3.18
CA VAL A 40 7.47 -0.02 -4.11
C VAL A 40 6.22 0.66 -3.58
N VAL A 41 6.28 1.98 -3.47
CA VAL A 41 5.13 2.82 -3.13
C VAL A 41 4.79 3.62 -4.38
N LEU A 42 3.54 3.54 -4.83
CA LEU A 42 3.08 4.19 -6.05
C LEU A 42 1.63 4.67 -5.93
N THR A 43 1.31 5.72 -6.68
CA THR A 43 -0.08 6.15 -6.91
C THR A 43 -0.47 5.64 -8.29
N ASP A 44 -1.50 4.81 -8.34
CA ASP A 44 -2.11 4.36 -9.60
C ASP A 44 -3.46 5.07 -9.80
N THR A 45 -3.69 5.60 -11.01
CA THR A 45 -4.96 6.25 -11.41
C THR A 45 -5.83 5.34 -12.26
N ASN A 46 -5.56 4.04 -12.28
CA ASN A 46 -6.33 3.02 -13.00
C ASN A 46 -6.50 3.33 -14.51
N GLN A 47 -5.52 4.05 -15.10
CA GLN A 47 -5.50 4.42 -16.52
C GLN A 47 -6.78 5.12 -17.02
N THR A 48 -7.48 5.84 -16.14
CA THR A 48 -8.77 6.50 -16.44
C THR A 48 -8.62 7.78 -17.28
N ASN A 49 -7.40 8.19 -17.61
CA ASN A 49 -7.04 9.49 -18.18
C ASN A 49 -7.36 10.68 -17.24
N GLU A 50 -7.73 10.41 -15.99
CA GLU A 50 -7.89 11.40 -14.93
C GLU A 50 -6.57 11.63 -14.19
N GLY A 51 -6.41 12.83 -13.62
CA GLY A 51 -5.22 13.25 -12.89
C GLY A 51 -5.48 13.42 -11.40
N VAL A 52 -4.53 12.99 -10.57
CA VAL A 52 -4.53 13.24 -9.13
C VAL A 52 -3.19 13.84 -8.70
N ILE A 53 -3.21 14.73 -7.71
CA ILE A 53 -2.01 15.17 -7.02
C ILE A 53 -1.85 14.30 -5.78
N ALA A 54 -0.77 13.52 -5.73
CA ALA A 54 -0.41 12.71 -4.57
C ALA A 54 0.86 13.25 -3.93
N HIS A 55 0.88 13.32 -2.60
CA HIS A 55 2.02 13.77 -1.84
C HIS A 55 2.56 12.60 -1.02
N TYR A 56 3.87 12.39 -1.12
CA TYR A 56 4.62 11.47 -0.27
C TYR A 56 5.46 12.31 0.68
N SER A 57 5.51 11.90 1.95
CA SER A 57 6.46 12.43 2.93
C SER A 57 7.65 11.47 3.07
N SER A 58 8.45 11.65 4.11
CA SER A 58 9.57 10.78 4.42
C SER A 58 9.15 9.32 4.51
N ILE A 59 9.77 8.48 3.67
CA ILE A 59 9.64 7.02 3.74
C ILE A 59 10.82 6.52 4.56
N ILE A 60 10.52 5.91 5.70
CA ILE A 60 11.53 5.48 6.68
C ILE A 60 11.51 3.95 6.75
N LEU A 61 12.65 3.33 6.53
CA LEU A 61 12.85 1.92 6.85
C LEU A 61 13.38 1.86 8.29
N MET A 62 12.63 1.20 9.16
CA MET A 62 13.01 1.03 10.56
C MET A 62 13.46 -0.41 10.78
N ASN A 63 14.54 -0.58 11.53
CA ASN A 63 14.86 -1.90 12.10
C ASN A 63 13.85 -2.20 13.20
N LYS A 64 13.57 -3.49 13.38
CA LYS A 64 12.72 -3.98 14.45
C LYS A 64 13.42 -3.90 15.80
#